data_AF-A0A800F311-F1
#
_entry.id   AF-A0A800F311-F1
#
_cell.length_a   1.000
_cell.length_b   1.000
_cell.length_c   1.000
_cell.angle_alpha   90.00
_cell.angle_beta   90.00
_cell.angle_gamma   90.00
#
_symmetry.space_group_name_H-M   'P 1'
#
loop_
_entity.id
_entity.type
_entity.pdbx_description
1 polymer ?
#
loop_
_entity_poly.entity_id
_entity_poly.type
_entity_poly.pdbx_seq_one_letter_code
_entity_poly.pdbx_strand_id
1 'polypeptide(L)'
;MFTGRNLHQGDTQWFELNSLPEDATKIEKQFIAKSEKTGHAHALCGDYEMFSIKDTEGFFVKVGDGGATLNHTAQSNLIPEYWDANKELEIADHKPSRFKKGIYYVGIQKRKRHFAKRAEKFGFQFKFREKEIKNEYWGNVMD
;
A
#
# COMPACT_ATOMS: atom_id res chain seq x y z
N MET A 1 -13.30 9.65 -0.90
CA MET A 1 -12.59 10.74 -1.64
C MET A 1 -11.14 10.84 -1.12
N PHE A 2 -10.16 11.07 -2.00
CA PHE A 2 -8.72 11.16 -1.66
C PHE A 2 -8.37 12.46 -0.92
N THR A 3 -7.46 12.39 0.05
CA THR A 3 -7.05 13.56 0.86
C THR A 3 -5.92 14.38 0.24
N GLY A 4 -5.25 13.88 -0.80
CA GLY A 4 -4.03 14.49 -1.34
C GLY A 4 -2.74 13.83 -0.81
N ARG A 5 -2.82 13.04 0.27
CA ARG A 5 -1.64 12.42 0.91
C ARG A 5 -1.42 11.00 0.41
N ASN A 6 -0.19 10.71 0.00
CA ASN A 6 0.24 9.38 -0.40
C ASN A 6 1.51 8.96 0.34
N LEU A 7 1.74 7.65 0.39
CA LEU A 7 2.96 7.04 0.89
C LEU A 7 3.39 5.97 -0.12
N HIS A 8 4.69 5.88 -0.35
CA HIS A 8 5.30 4.81 -1.13
C HIS A 8 6.22 3.99 -0.22
N GLN A 9 6.12 2.67 -0.33
CA GLN A 9 6.87 1.76 0.52
C GLN A 9 7.19 0.49 -0.29
N GLY A 10 8.40 0.44 -0.86
CA GLY A 10 8.86 -0.70 -1.67
C GLY A 10 7.98 -0.86 -2.91
N ASP A 11 7.32 -1.99 -3.02
CA ASP A 11 6.39 -2.26 -4.12
C ASP A 11 4.94 -1.84 -3.82
N THR A 12 4.68 -1.19 -2.68
CA THR A 12 3.33 -0.80 -2.26
C THR A 12 3.13 0.72 -2.36
N GLN A 13 1.95 1.11 -2.83
CA GLN A 13 1.54 2.51 -2.91
C GLN A 13 0.24 2.70 -2.13
N TRP A 14 0.25 3.71 -1.26
CA TRP A 14 -0.84 4.01 -0.33
C TRP A 14 -1.39 5.41 -0.56
N PHE A 15 -2.70 5.55 -0.41
CA PHE A 15 -3.45 6.79 -0.59
C PHE A 15 -4.42 6.98 0.56
N GLU A 16 -4.31 8.07 1.29
CA GLU A 16 -5.25 8.37 2.38
C GLU A 16 -6.60 8.84 1.82
N LEU A 17 -7.68 8.36 2.42
CA LEU A 17 -9.07 8.57 2.04
C LEU A 17 -9.84 9.24 3.19
N ASN A 18 -10.79 10.09 2.85
CA ASN A 18 -11.73 10.68 3.81
C ASN A 18 -12.77 9.68 4.33
N SER A 19 -13.09 8.64 3.54
CA SER A 19 -14.15 7.68 3.84
C SER A 19 -13.87 6.36 3.12
N LEU A 20 -14.38 5.27 3.71
CA LEU A 20 -14.43 3.95 3.08
C LEU A 20 -15.53 3.96 2.00
N PRO A 21 -15.33 3.32 0.84
CA PRO A 21 -16.41 3.14 -0.14
C PRO A 21 -17.58 2.33 0.44
N GLU A 22 -18.81 2.64 0.00
CA GLU A 22 -20.04 2.01 0.51
C GLU A 22 -20.15 0.52 0.17
N ASP A 23 -19.54 0.10 -0.94
CA ASP A 23 -19.51 -1.27 -1.44
C ASP A 23 -18.29 -2.09 -0.93
N ALA A 24 -17.49 -1.51 -0.03
CA ALA A 24 -16.34 -2.19 0.54
C ALA A 24 -16.78 -3.27 1.54
N THR A 25 -16.34 -4.50 1.31
CA THR A 25 -16.64 -5.66 2.16
C THR A 25 -15.43 -5.98 3.04
N LYS A 26 -15.65 -6.18 4.35
CA LYS A 26 -14.58 -6.56 5.28
C LYS A 26 -14.05 -7.95 4.91
N ILE A 27 -12.73 -8.10 4.95
CA ILE A 27 -12.03 -9.36 4.68
C ILE A 27 -11.03 -9.66 5.80
N GLU A 28 -10.57 -10.91 5.83
CA GLU A 28 -9.49 -11.34 6.72
C GLU A 28 -8.18 -10.63 6.39
N LYS A 29 -7.39 -10.38 7.44
CA LYS A 29 -6.06 -9.79 7.33
C LYS A 29 -5.15 -10.71 6.51
N GLN A 30 -4.42 -10.13 5.58
CA GLN A 30 -3.46 -10.84 4.74
C GLN A 30 -2.29 -9.93 4.36
N PHE A 31 -1.29 -10.51 3.69
CA PHE A 31 -0.17 -9.76 3.15
C PHE A 31 -0.63 -8.70 2.15
N ILE A 32 -0.02 -7.51 2.20
CA ILE A 32 -0.22 -6.46 1.20
C ILE A 32 0.48 -6.83 -0.10
N ALA A 33 1.69 -7.38 0.01
CA ALA A 33 2.46 -7.92 -1.08
C ALA A 33 3.35 -9.06 -0.55
N LYS A 34 3.51 -10.13 -1.34
CA LYS A 34 4.28 -11.30 -0.96
C LYS A 34 5.08 -11.81 -2.16
N SER A 35 6.35 -12.15 -1.94
CA SER A 35 7.24 -12.74 -2.94
C SER A 35 7.56 -14.18 -2.61
N GLU A 36 7.15 -15.12 -3.47
CA GLU A 36 7.52 -16.54 -3.33
C GLU A 36 9.00 -16.80 -3.63
N LYS A 37 9.65 -15.94 -4.43
CA LYS A 37 11.06 -16.10 -4.83
C LYS A 37 12.02 -15.78 -3.69
N THR A 38 11.75 -14.70 -2.96
CA THR A 38 12.63 -14.22 -1.88
C THR A 38 12.15 -14.64 -0.50
N GLY A 39 10.89 -15.09 -0.38
CA GLY A 39 10.28 -15.36 0.93
C GLY A 39 10.00 -14.09 1.73
N HIS A 40 10.13 -12.89 1.16
CA HIS A 40 9.84 -11.62 1.83
C HIS A 40 8.40 -11.17 1.58
N ALA A 41 7.86 -10.37 2.48
CA ALA A 41 6.53 -9.82 2.36
C ALA A 41 6.36 -8.45 3.02
N HIS A 42 5.43 -7.67 2.48
CA HIS A 42 4.86 -6.49 3.12
C HIS A 42 3.63 -6.90 3.94
N ALA A 43 3.72 -6.79 5.25
CA ALA A 43 2.65 -7.12 6.18
C ALA A 43 2.33 -5.93 7.07
N LEU A 44 1.05 -5.54 7.10
CA LEU A 44 0.57 -4.52 8.01
C LEU A 44 0.19 -5.21 9.33
N CYS A 45 0.66 -4.67 10.45
CA CYS A 45 0.45 -5.24 11.78
C CYS A 45 -0.09 -4.16 12.72
N GLY A 46 -1.10 -4.47 13.53
CA GLY A 46 -1.67 -3.57 14.54
C GLY A 46 -3.18 -3.40 14.46
N ASP A 47 -3.64 -2.24 14.91
CA ASP A 47 -5.07 -1.89 15.02
C ASP A 47 -5.59 -1.45 13.65
N TYR A 48 -6.02 -2.41 12.82
CA TYR A 48 -6.62 -2.13 11.53
C TYR A 48 -7.64 -3.19 11.11
N GLU A 49 -8.55 -2.76 10.23
CA GLU A 49 -9.47 -3.63 9.48
C GLU A 49 -9.12 -3.55 7.99
N MET A 50 -9.28 -4.68 7.28
CA MET A 50 -9.04 -4.77 5.84
C MET A 50 -10.36 -4.98 5.09
N PHE A 51 -10.49 -4.34 3.94
CA PHE A 51 -11.67 -4.44 3.09
C PHE A 51 -11.26 -4.59 1.62
N SER A 52 -12.13 -5.17 0.81
CA SER A 52 -12.03 -5.22 -0.64
C SER A 52 -13.33 -4.83 -1.30
N ILE A 53 -13.23 -4.40 -2.55
CA ILE A 53 -14.37 -4.23 -3.45
C ILE A 53 -14.20 -5.24 -4.58
N LYS A 54 -15.31 -5.82 -5.04
CA LYS A 54 -15.29 -6.73 -6.17
C LYS A 54 -14.61 -6.06 -7.38
N ASP A 55 -13.75 -6.81 -8.07
CA ASP A 55 -13.02 -6.34 -9.26
C ASP A 55 -12.02 -5.19 -9.01
N THR A 56 -11.61 -4.98 -7.75
CA THR A 56 -10.47 -4.11 -7.40
C THR A 56 -9.20 -4.92 -7.15
N GLU A 57 -8.06 -4.41 -7.61
CA GLU A 57 -6.75 -5.08 -7.46
C GLU A 57 -6.01 -4.70 -6.16
N GLY A 58 -6.67 -3.97 -5.26
CA GLY A 58 -6.06 -3.45 -4.04
C GLY A 58 -7.00 -3.62 -2.84
N PHE A 59 -6.53 -3.14 -1.70
CA PHE A 59 -7.25 -3.22 -0.45
C PHE A 59 -7.55 -1.83 0.09
N PHE A 60 -8.61 -1.76 0.88
CA PHE A 60 -8.86 -0.62 1.75
C PHE A 60 -8.50 -1.03 3.17
N VAL A 61 -7.81 -0.15 3.87
CA VAL A 61 -7.33 -0.36 5.23
C VAL A 61 -7.88 0.76 6.08
N LYS A 62 -8.61 0.40 7.14
CA LYS A 62 -9.05 1.35 8.17
C LYS A 62 -8.19 1.13 9.39
N VAL A 63 -7.28 2.05 9.67
CA VAL A 63 -6.39 2.04 10.83
C VAL A 63 -7.11 2.72 12.00
N GLY A 64 -7.14 2.05 13.15
CA GLY A 64 -7.71 2.54 14.40
C GLY A 64 -6.76 3.44 15.19
N ASP A 65 -7.12 3.73 16.44
CA ASP A 65 -6.37 4.64 17.32
C ASP A 65 -5.03 4.04 17.77
N GLY A 66 -4.90 2.70 17.80
CA GLY A 66 -3.66 2.02 18.13
C GLY A 66 -2.58 2.14 17.05
N GLY A 67 -2.94 2.62 15.85
CA GLY A 67 -2.04 2.70 14.71
C GLY A 67 -1.66 1.33 14.14
N ALA A 68 -0.91 1.35 13.05
CA ALA A 68 -0.41 0.13 12.40
C ALA A 68 1.01 0.34 11.85
N THR A 69 1.76 -0.74 11.74
CA THR A 69 3.12 -0.75 11.18
C THR A 69 3.17 -1.68 9.98
N LEU A 70 3.57 -1.14 8.82
CA LEU A 70 3.86 -1.89 7.62
C LEU A 70 5.30 -2.37 7.65
N ASN A 71 5.47 -3.64 7.91
CA ASN A 71 6.75 -4.32 7.96
C ASN A 71 7.10 -4.87 6.57
N HIS A 72 8.39 -4.83 6.23
CA HIS A 72 8.95 -5.68 5.18
C HIS A 72 9.94 -6.65 5.82
N THR A 73 9.50 -7.90 5.89
CA THR A 73 10.12 -8.95 6.69
C THR A 73 10.05 -10.28 5.96
N ALA A 74 10.73 -11.30 6.47
CA ALA A 74 10.57 -12.66 5.99
C ALA A 74 9.17 -13.19 6.36
N GLN A 75 8.53 -13.94 5.47
CA GLN A 75 7.23 -14.56 5.71
C GLN A 75 7.24 -15.46 6.95
N SER A 76 8.37 -16.12 7.23
CA SER A 76 8.57 -16.96 8.42
C SER A 76 8.48 -16.19 9.74
N ASN A 77 8.64 -14.87 9.72
CA ASN A 77 8.60 -14.03 10.92
C ASN A 77 7.16 -13.61 11.29
N LEU A 78 6.16 -13.92 10.44
CA LEU A 78 4.76 -13.57 10.67
C LEU A 78 3.99 -14.77 11.23
N ILE A 79 3.83 -14.77 12.56
CA ILE A 79 2.90 -15.65 13.27
C ILE A 79 1.54 -14.96 13.44
N PRO A 80 0.43 -15.71 13.63
CA PRO A 80 -0.92 -15.16 13.71
C PRO A 80 -1.08 -13.99 14.69
N GLU A 81 -0.37 -14.04 15.82
CA GLU A 81 -0.44 -13.04 16.89
C GLU A 81 0.11 -11.67 16.47
N TYR A 82 0.94 -11.60 15.43
CA TYR A 82 1.52 -10.33 14.97
C TYR A 82 0.55 -9.49 14.14
N TRP A 83 -0.49 -10.06 13.54
CA TRP A 83 -1.44 -9.29 12.74
C TRP A 83 -2.16 -8.20 13.54
N ASP A 84 -2.37 -8.44 14.84
CA ASP A 84 -3.07 -7.54 15.75
C ASP A 84 -2.11 -6.70 16.63
N ALA A 85 -0.82 -7.02 16.64
CA ALA A 85 0.18 -6.29 17.39
C ALA A 85 0.82 -5.17 16.56
N ASN A 86 0.75 -3.92 17.00
CA ASN A 86 1.45 -2.81 16.36
C ASN A 86 2.96 -2.87 16.71
N LYS A 87 3.68 -3.80 16.06
CA LYS A 87 5.06 -4.13 16.35
C LYS A 87 5.92 -4.06 15.08
N GLU A 88 7.14 -3.57 15.25
CA GLU A 88 8.19 -3.68 14.24
C GLU A 88 8.81 -5.08 14.29
N LEU A 89 8.81 -5.74 13.14
CA LEU A 89 9.43 -7.04 12.94
C LEU A 89 10.86 -6.87 12.44
N GLU A 90 11.62 -7.97 12.44
CA GLU A 90 12.96 -7.98 11.85
C GLU A 90 12.90 -7.54 10.38
N ILE A 91 13.75 -6.57 10.04
CA ILE A 91 13.77 -5.93 8.74
C ILE A 91 14.46 -6.84 7.73
N ALA A 92 13.80 -7.11 6.60
CA ALA A 92 14.42 -7.86 5.51
C ALA A 92 15.26 -6.99 4.58
N ASP A 93 14.77 -5.80 4.20
CA ASP A 93 15.44 -4.94 3.20
C ASP A 93 15.41 -3.46 3.61
N HIS A 94 14.24 -2.92 3.93
CA HIS A 94 14.07 -1.50 4.24
C HIS A 94 13.22 -1.29 5.49
N LYS A 95 13.33 -0.10 6.09
CA LYS A 95 12.66 0.23 7.34
C LYS A 95 11.12 0.12 7.24
N PRO A 96 10.43 -0.24 8.34
CA PRO A 96 8.98 -0.25 8.40
C PRO A 96 8.39 1.16 8.25
N SER A 97 7.15 1.23 7.77
CA SER A 97 6.37 2.47 7.72
C SER A 97 5.26 2.45 8.77
N ARG A 98 5.09 3.55 9.51
CA ARG A 98 4.07 3.66 10.55
C ARG A 98 2.87 4.45 10.04
N PHE A 99 1.69 3.91 10.26
CA PHE A 99 0.40 4.48 9.88
C PHE A 99 -0.35 4.93 11.12
N LYS A 100 -0.91 6.14 11.04
CA LYS A 100 -1.81 6.70 12.07
C LYS A 100 -3.25 6.28 11.76
N LYS A 101 -4.16 6.57 12.69
CA LYS A 101 -5.60 6.44 12.45
C LYS A 101 -5.99 7.10 11.13
N GLY A 102 -6.74 6.37 10.30
CA GLY A 102 -7.15 6.85 9.00
C GLY A 102 -7.69 5.74 8.12
N ILE A 103 -8.12 6.11 6.92
CA ILE A 103 -8.55 5.16 5.90
C ILE A 103 -7.57 5.29 4.74
N TYR A 104 -7.10 4.16 4.24
CA TYR A 104 -6.10 4.10 3.20
C TYR A 104 -6.54 3.14 2.11
N TYR A 105 -6.33 3.51 0.85
CA TYR A 105 -6.31 2.57 -0.26
C TYR A 105 -4.86 2.16 -0.51
N VAL A 106 -4.62 0.86 -0.67
CA VAL A 106 -3.32 0.30 -0.97
C VAL A 106 -3.40 -0.62 -2.17
N GLY A 107 -2.39 -0.57 -3.02
CA GLY A 107 -2.16 -1.61 -4.00
C GLY A 107 -0.70 -1.75 -4.38
N ILE A 108 -0.42 -2.79 -5.15
CA ILE A 108 0.92 -3.10 -5.64
C ILE A 108 1.25 -2.21 -6.84
N GLN A 109 2.41 -1.57 -6.81
CA GLN A 109 2.91 -0.76 -7.90
C GLN A 109 3.33 -1.65 -9.09
N LYS A 110 2.37 -1.97 -9.96
CA LYS A 110 2.68 -2.57 -11.26
C LYS A 110 3.36 -1.49 -12.13
N ARG A 111 4.68 -1.63 -12.39
CA ARG A 111 5.56 -0.78 -13.23
C ARG A 111 4.97 0.55 -13.76
N LYS A 112 5.53 1.69 -13.33
CA LYS A 112 5.43 3.12 -13.74
C LYS A 112 4.18 3.74 -14.44
N ARG A 113 3.20 3.03 -14.99
CA ARG A 113 2.10 3.65 -15.78
C ARG A 113 0.66 3.20 -15.48
N HIS A 114 0.42 2.11 -14.73
CA HIS A 114 -0.93 1.53 -14.65
C HIS A 114 -1.76 1.89 -13.42
N PHE A 115 -1.13 2.34 -12.33
CA PHE A 115 -1.84 2.60 -11.08
C PHE A 115 -2.71 3.88 -11.14
N ALA A 116 -2.15 4.96 -11.68
CA ALA A 116 -2.80 6.26 -11.82
C ALA A 116 -4.13 6.20 -12.59
N LYS A 117 -4.13 5.57 -13.77
CA LYS A 117 -5.29 5.49 -14.66
C LYS A 117 -6.49 4.74 -14.06
N ARG A 118 -6.25 3.83 -13.12
CA ARG A 118 -7.32 3.00 -12.53
C ARG A 118 -7.94 3.62 -11.29
N ALA A 119 -7.15 4.34 -10.51
CA ALA A 119 -7.71 5.10 -9.40
C ALA A 119 -8.59 6.28 -9.93
N GLU A 120 -8.31 6.85 -11.10
CA GLU A 120 -9.24 7.79 -11.77
C GLU A 120 -10.66 7.22 -11.96
N LYS A 121 -10.82 5.90 -12.16
CA LYS A 121 -12.13 5.23 -12.29
C LYS A 121 -12.99 5.31 -11.01
N PHE A 122 -12.37 5.48 -9.85
CA PHE A 122 -13.04 5.64 -8.55
C PHE A 122 -13.15 7.12 -8.14
N GLY A 123 -13.02 8.04 -9.10
CA GLY A 123 -13.04 9.49 -8.86
C GLY A 123 -11.73 10.02 -8.27
N PHE A 124 -10.63 9.25 -8.27
CA PHE A 124 -9.33 9.73 -7.83
C PHE A 124 -8.66 10.53 -8.94
N GLN A 125 -8.83 11.86 -8.95
CA GLN A 125 -8.06 12.72 -9.85
C GLN A 125 -6.62 12.86 -9.34
N PHE A 126 -5.66 12.25 -10.04
CA PHE A 126 -4.25 12.53 -9.80
C PHE A 126 -3.83 13.74 -10.62
N LYS A 127 -3.62 14.88 -9.95
CA LYS A 127 -2.86 15.98 -10.55
C LYS A 127 -1.38 15.61 -10.54
N PHE A 128 -0.95 14.71 -11.41
CA PHE A 128 0.46 14.61 -11.74
C PHE A 128 0.86 15.94 -12.41
N ARG A 129 1.76 16.71 -11.79
CA ARG A 129 2.35 17.87 -12.48
C ARG A 129 3.14 17.32 -13.67
N GLU A 130 2.64 17.53 -14.88
CA GLU A 130 3.30 17.12 -16.14
C GLU A 130 4.76 17.62 -16.28
N LYS A 131 5.17 18.61 -15.48
CA LYS A 131 6.48 19.26 -15.58
C LYS A 131 7.68 18.48 -15.03
N GLU A 132 7.50 17.37 -14.31
CA GLU A 132 8.63 16.55 -13.81
C GLU A 132 8.94 15.31 -14.67
N ILE A 133 8.18 15.06 -15.74
CA ILE A 133 8.26 13.80 -16.50
C ILE A 133 9.12 13.90 -17.78
N LYS A 134 9.63 15.10 -18.15
CA LYS A 134 10.22 15.27 -19.49
C LYS A 134 11.74 15.35 -19.63
N ASN A 135 12.58 15.40 -18.60
CA ASN A 135 13.99 15.78 -18.84
C ASN A 135 15.14 15.02 -18.15
N GLU A 136 14.92 13.86 -17.55
CA GLU A 136 16.06 13.00 -17.18
C GLU A 136 15.81 11.56 -17.66
N TYR A 137 16.79 10.99 -18.36
CA TYR A 137 16.89 9.58 -18.81
C TYR A 137 16.38 9.18 -20.21
N TRP A 138 16.53 10.04 -21.22
CA TRP A 138 16.71 9.59 -22.62
C TRP A 138 17.91 10.25 -23.30
N GLY A 139 19.04 10.31 -22.59
CA GLY A 139 20.35 10.57 -23.17
C GLY A 139 21.20 9.33 -23.09
N ASN A 140 21.47 8.72 -24.25
CA ASN A 140 22.43 7.64 -24.52
C ASN A 140 22.02 6.24 -24.05
N VAL A 141 21.35 5.49 -24.93
CA VAL A 141 21.98 4.34 -25.61
C VAL A 141 21.29 4.20 -26.99
N MET A 142 21.92 4.76 -28.03
CA MET A 142 21.91 4.13 -29.35
C MET A 142 23.10 3.16 -29.35
N ASP A 143 22.81 1.89 -29.52
CA ASP A 143 23.37 0.95 -30.51
C ASP A 143 22.87 -0.47 -30.21
#